data_AF-A0A3M8G722-F1
#
_entry.id   AF-A0A3M8G722-F1
#
_cell.length_a   1.000
_cell.length_b   1.000
_cell.length_c   1.000
_cell.angle_alpha   90.00
_cell.angle_beta   90.00
_cell.angle_gamma   90.00
#
_symmetry.space_group_name_H-M   'P 1'
#
loop_
_entity.id
_entity.type
_entity.pdbx_description
1 polymer ?
#
loop_
_entity_poly.entity_id
_entity_poly.type
_entity_poly.pdbx_seq_one_letter_code
_entity_poly.pdbx_strand_id
1 'polypeptide(L)'
;MDAIKGYLIDFISSNGNAQKFEKWLYEQDSSFLENYFGENGYLNLIGYDYRKKTFEDVVELIKTNINPEVKIEFDKEFEKRKKMISGVCVKNIAPDYDGKSLRNWGIEIGEVYSIINIWKKRDSIFKKRVYVEYVNPQYHFFPSGLVPMELFEINLTNIPDPYLKSSYRFGEYKIEPKAWSKEFYLPINKSFWDDFYNHDDKAVDTYHDTLKELGIITPW
;
A
#
# COMPACT_ATOMS: atom_id res chain seq x y z
N MET A 1 1.04 -18.51 9.03
CA MET A 1 1.01 -17.36 9.97
C MET A 1 1.03 -16.02 9.22
N ASP A 2 1.88 -15.86 8.20
CA ASP A 2 1.98 -14.59 7.45
C ASP A 2 0.72 -14.16 6.66
N ALA A 3 -0.06 -15.10 6.13
CA ALA A 3 -1.28 -14.77 5.37
C ALA A 3 -2.39 -14.14 6.22
N ILE A 4 -2.62 -14.64 7.44
CA ILE A 4 -3.60 -14.08 8.39
C ILE A 4 -3.18 -12.68 8.83
N LYS A 5 -1.91 -12.53 9.24
CA LYS A 5 -1.33 -11.23 9.62
C LYS A 5 -1.50 -10.19 8.50
N GLY A 6 -1.16 -10.57 7.27
CA GLY A 6 -1.30 -9.70 6.09
C GLY A 6 -2.73 -9.25 5.87
N TYR A 7 -3.68 -10.18 5.82
CA TYR A 7 -5.10 -9.87 5.64
C TYR A 7 -5.63 -8.94 6.73
N LEU A 8 -5.30 -9.20 8.00
CA LEU A 8 -5.78 -8.38 9.12
C LEU A 8 -5.28 -6.95 9.03
N ILE A 9 -4.00 -6.74 8.71
CA ILE A 9 -3.46 -5.39 8.55
C ILE A 9 -4.15 -4.68 7.37
N ASP A 10 -4.39 -5.39 6.27
CA ASP A 10 -5.06 -4.81 5.09
C ASP A 10 -6.52 -4.48 5.38
N PHE A 11 -7.26 -5.36 6.08
CA PHE A 11 -8.62 -5.09 6.54
C PHE A 11 -8.67 -3.83 7.39
N ILE A 12 -7.80 -3.72 8.41
CA ILE A 12 -7.77 -2.58 9.33
C ILE A 12 -7.33 -1.28 8.60
N SER A 13 -6.48 -1.37 7.59
CA SER A 13 -5.96 -0.21 6.86
C SER A 13 -6.90 0.30 5.76
N SER A 14 -7.76 -0.56 5.21
CA SER A 14 -8.54 -0.26 3.98
C SER A 14 -9.97 0.24 4.21
N ASN A 15 -10.41 0.39 5.47
CA ASN A 15 -11.82 0.63 5.80
C ASN A 15 -12.72 -0.50 5.27
N GLY A 16 -12.35 -1.73 5.62
CA GLY A 16 -13.02 -2.95 5.17
C GLY A 16 -14.48 -3.08 5.60
N ASN A 17 -15.17 -4.07 5.07
CA ASN A 17 -16.57 -4.34 5.38
C ASN A 17 -16.66 -5.45 6.46
N ALA A 18 -17.41 -5.19 7.53
CA ALA A 18 -17.56 -6.12 8.66
C ALA A 18 -18.12 -7.50 8.24
N GLN A 19 -19.09 -7.55 7.30
CA GLN A 19 -19.64 -8.80 6.80
C GLN A 19 -18.64 -9.58 5.92
N LYS A 20 -17.78 -8.88 5.17
CA LYS A 20 -16.68 -9.51 4.43
C LYS A 20 -15.65 -10.12 5.37
N PHE A 21 -15.33 -9.43 6.48
CA PHE A 21 -14.44 -9.95 7.51
C PHE A 21 -15.02 -11.20 8.17
N GLU A 22 -16.29 -11.16 8.59
CA GLU A 22 -16.97 -12.31 9.18
C GLU A 22 -16.92 -13.53 8.27
N LYS A 23 -17.25 -13.34 6.99
CA LYS A 23 -17.18 -14.43 6.01
C LYS A 23 -15.77 -14.99 5.89
N TRP A 24 -14.76 -14.13 5.75
CA TRP A 24 -13.36 -14.54 5.67
C TRP A 24 -12.93 -15.33 6.91
N LEU A 25 -13.33 -14.88 8.11
CA LEU A 25 -13.01 -15.52 9.39
C LEU A 25 -13.48 -16.98 9.41
N TYR A 26 -14.71 -17.25 8.95
CA TYR A 26 -15.28 -18.60 8.90
C TYR A 26 -14.67 -19.49 7.80
N GLU A 27 -13.96 -18.92 6.83
CA GLU A 27 -13.27 -19.67 5.77
C GLU A 27 -11.85 -20.10 6.19
N GLN A 28 -11.32 -19.61 7.32
CA GLN A 28 -9.97 -19.96 7.78
C GLN A 28 -9.95 -21.23 8.62
N ASP A 29 -8.81 -21.93 8.60
CA ASP A 29 -8.53 -23.04 9.52
C ASP A 29 -8.43 -22.50 10.97
N SER A 30 -9.19 -23.11 11.87
CA SER A 30 -9.27 -22.69 13.28
C SER A 30 -7.90 -22.74 13.97
N SER A 31 -7.06 -23.71 13.64
CA SER A 31 -5.73 -23.85 14.24
C SER A 31 -4.81 -22.67 13.92
N PHE A 32 -4.95 -22.05 12.73
CA PHE A 32 -4.17 -20.87 12.39
C PHE A 32 -4.69 -19.61 13.10
N LEU A 33 -6.01 -19.49 13.27
CA LEU A 33 -6.61 -18.38 14.02
C LEU A 33 -6.29 -18.49 15.52
N GLU A 34 -6.38 -19.67 16.11
CA GLU A 34 -6.02 -19.92 17.51
C GLU A 34 -4.55 -19.62 17.79
N ASN A 35 -3.64 -19.98 16.89
CA ASN A 35 -2.24 -19.59 17.02
C ASN A 35 -2.03 -18.07 17.03
N TYR A 36 -2.89 -17.32 16.32
CA TYR A 36 -2.74 -15.88 16.15
C TYR A 36 -3.45 -15.05 17.22
N PHE A 37 -4.62 -15.50 17.67
CA PHE A 37 -5.48 -14.81 18.63
C PHE A 37 -5.48 -15.47 20.03
N GLY A 38 -4.90 -16.66 20.16
CA GLY A 38 -5.13 -17.54 21.29
C GLY A 38 -6.53 -18.17 21.25
N GLU A 39 -6.73 -19.25 22.00
CA GLU A 39 -8.02 -19.96 22.07
C GLU A 39 -9.17 -19.01 22.46
N ASN A 40 -9.00 -18.25 23.55
CA ASN A 40 -10.01 -17.29 24.00
C ASN A 40 -10.27 -16.17 22.99
N GLY A 41 -9.22 -15.65 22.35
CA GLY A 41 -9.35 -14.59 21.35
C GLY A 41 -10.07 -15.08 20.09
N TYR A 42 -9.79 -16.30 19.66
CA TYR A 42 -10.49 -16.96 18.57
C TYR A 42 -11.98 -17.15 18.89
N LEU A 43 -12.31 -17.72 20.06
CA LEU A 43 -13.69 -17.91 20.49
C LEU A 43 -14.48 -16.60 20.55
N ASN A 44 -13.83 -15.51 21.01
CA ASN A 44 -14.44 -14.19 21.03
C ASN A 44 -14.75 -13.66 19.63
N LEU A 45 -13.89 -13.94 18.64
CA LEU A 45 -14.10 -13.52 17.25
C LEU A 45 -15.27 -14.30 16.61
N ILE A 46 -15.27 -15.63 16.70
CA ILE A 46 -16.33 -16.44 16.07
C ILE A 46 -17.68 -16.33 16.79
N GLY A 47 -17.68 -15.95 18.08
CA GLY A 47 -18.90 -15.71 18.85
C GLY A 47 -19.48 -14.29 18.71
N TYR A 48 -18.82 -13.40 17.95
CA TYR A 48 -19.22 -12.00 17.85
C TYR A 48 -20.41 -11.79 16.90
N ASP A 49 -21.42 -11.00 17.29
CA ASP A 49 -22.54 -10.66 16.39
C ASP A 49 -22.18 -9.47 15.49
N TYR A 50 -21.75 -9.75 14.25
CA TYR A 50 -21.31 -8.75 13.27
C TYR A 50 -22.45 -7.94 12.63
N ARG A 51 -23.72 -8.34 12.78
CA ARG A 51 -24.85 -7.80 11.98
C ARG A 51 -25.16 -6.32 12.22
N LYS A 52 -24.71 -5.75 13.34
CA LYS A 52 -24.97 -4.35 13.73
C LYS A 52 -23.70 -3.58 14.09
N LYS A 53 -22.54 -4.06 13.65
CA LYS A 53 -21.24 -3.55 14.08
C LYS A 53 -20.61 -2.71 12.99
N THR A 54 -20.01 -1.60 13.39
CA THR A 54 -19.27 -0.75 12.46
C THR A 54 -17.92 -1.37 12.13
N PHE A 55 -17.23 -0.80 11.14
CA PHE A 55 -15.85 -1.20 10.86
C PHE A 55 -14.95 -0.99 12.08
N GLU A 56 -15.10 0.13 12.77
CA GLU A 56 -14.33 0.48 13.96
C GLU A 56 -14.55 -0.52 15.10
N ASP A 57 -15.80 -0.95 15.33
CA ASP A 57 -16.12 -2.00 16.32
C ASP A 57 -15.34 -3.29 16.04
N VAL A 58 -15.26 -3.70 14.77
CA VAL A 58 -14.55 -4.92 14.36
C VAL A 58 -13.04 -4.74 14.46
N VAL A 59 -12.51 -3.57 14.10
CA VAL A 59 -11.08 -3.26 14.26
C VAL A 59 -10.67 -3.32 15.73
N GLU A 60 -11.48 -2.74 16.62
CA GLU A 60 -11.24 -2.79 18.07
C GLU A 60 -11.28 -4.22 18.60
N LEU A 61 -12.27 -5.02 18.18
CA LEU A 61 -12.36 -6.43 18.54
C LEU A 61 -11.09 -7.20 18.13
N ILE A 62 -10.64 -7.04 16.88
CA ILE A 62 -9.43 -7.69 16.38
C ILE A 62 -8.23 -7.29 17.25
N LYS A 63 -7.97 -5.98 17.39
CA LYS A 63 -6.78 -5.47 18.10
C LYS A 63 -6.71 -5.89 19.57
N THR A 64 -7.86 -6.09 20.20
CA THR A 64 -7.99 -6.51 21.61
C THR A 64 -7.73 -8.00 21.79
N ASN A 65 -8.02 -8.82 20.78
CA ASN A 65 -7.93 -10.28 20.87
C ASN A 65 -6.65 -10.86 20.25
N ILE A 66 -5.77 -10.05 19.64
CA ILE A 66 -4.47 -10.55 19.14
C ILE A 66 -3.65 -11.09 20.32
N ASN A 67 -3.09 -12.30 20.15
CA ASN A 67 -2.24 -12.93 21.14
C ASN A 67 -1.08 -11.96 21.51
N PRO A 68 -0.83 -11.65 22.80
CA PRO A 68 0.25 -10.77 23.22
C PRO A 68 1.63 -11.11 22.64
N GLU A 69 1.92 -12.40 22.45
CA GLU A 69 3.20 -12.86 21.90
C GLU A 69 3.38 -12.44 20.43
N VAL A 70 2.28 -12.43 19.66
CA VAL A 70 2.26 -12.05 18.24
C VAL A 70 2.01 -10.54 18.07
N LYS A 71 1.41 -9.90 19.07
CA LYS A 71 1.01 -8.48 19.04
C LYS A 71 2.18 -7.54 18.76
N ILE A 72 3.36 -7.81 19.31
CA ILE A 72 4.56 -6.98 19.08
C ILE A 72 4.94 -6.98 17.59
N GLU A 73 4.92 -8.15 16.95
CA GLU A 73 5.25 -8.26 15.52
C GLU A 73 4.14 -7.65 14.65
N PHE A 74 2.87 -7.90 15.02
CA PHE A 74 1.73 -7.30 14.35
C PHE A 74 1.78 -5.77 14.42
N ASP A 75 2.01 -5.17 15.58
CA ASP A 75 2.04 -3.71 15.74
C ASP A 75 3.20 -3.09 14.94
N LYS A 76 4.36 -3.77 14.86
CA LYS A 76 5.48 -3.34 14.00
C LYS A 76 5.08 -3.32 12.52
N GLU A 77 4.50 -4.40 12.01
CA GLU A 77 4.07 -4.48 10.61
C GLU A 77 2.86 -3.59 10.33
N PHE A 78 1.95 -3.42 11.28
CA PHE A 78 0.81 -2.51 11.20
C PHE A 78 1.27 -1.06 11.06
N GLU A 79 2.18 -0.61 11.93
CA GLU A 79 2.75 0.74 11.84
C GLU A 79 3.55 0.96 10.56
N LYS A 80 4.24 -0.08 10.08
CA LYS A 80 4.93 -0.05 8.78
C LYS A 80 3.93 0.13 7.63
N ARG A 81 2.84 -0.64 7.59
CA ARG A 81 1.84 -0.54 6.51
C ARG A 81 1.00 0.73 6.60
N LYS A 82 0.74 1.25 7.80
CA LYS A 82 0.05 2.54 8.01
C LYS A 82 0.79 3.72 7.36
N LYS A 83 2.11 3.61 7.22
CA LYS A 83 2.94 4.63 6.59
C LYS A 83 2.91 4.59 5.06
N MET A 84 2.32 3.57 4.45
CA MET A 84 2.48 3.27 3.02
C MET A 84 1.14 3.17 2.30
N ILE A 85 1.09 3.65 1.05
CA ILE A 85 -0.07 3.41 0.19
C ILE A 85 0.06 1.99 -0.35
N SER A 86 -1.01 1.19 -0.29
CA SER A 86 -1.06 -0.15 -0.88
C SER A 86 -2.15 -0.25 -1.94
N GLY A 87 -1.98 -1.17 -2.89
CA GLY A 87 -2.96 -1.48 -3.92
C GLY A 87 -3.09 -2.97 -4.14
N VAL A 88 -4.32 -3.48 -4.20
CA VAL A 88 -4.60 -4.86 -4.62
C VAL A 88 -4.65 -4.89 -6.14
N CYS A 89 -3.87 -5.76 -6.77
CA CYS A 89 -3.96 -5.96 -8.22
C CYS A 89 -5.28 -6.63 -8.59
N VAL A 90 -6.11 -5.96 -9.40
CA VAL A 90 -7.43 -6.47 -9.83
C VAL A 90 -7.44 -6.93 -11.29
N LYS A 91 -6.46 -6.50 -12.08
CA LYS A 91 -6.22 -6.95 -13.44
C LYS A 91 -4.76 -6.74 -13.81
N ASN A 92 -4.24 -7.56 -14.73
CA ASN A 92 -2.85 -7.51 -15.18
C ASN A 92 -2.67 -7.04 -16.64
N ILE A 93 -3.78 -6.82 -17.36
CA ILE A 93 -3.79 -6.28 -18.72
C ILE A 93 -4.37 -4.87 -18.72
N ALA A 94 -3.61 -3.92 -19.27
CA ALA A 94 -4.04 -2.53 -19.46
C ALA A 94 -3.33 -1.93 -20.69
N PRO A 95 -3.80 -0.78 -21.21
CA PRO A 95 -3.14 -0.11 -22.31
C PRO A 95 -1.67 0.18 -22.00
N ASP A 96 -0.80 0.07 -23.01
CA ASP A 96 0.59 0.48 -22.94
C ASP A 96 0.77 1.99 -22.69
N TYR A 97 2.02 2.43 -22.55
CA TYR A 97 2.36 3.83 -22.28
C TYR A 97 1.73 4.81 -23.28
N ASP A 98 1.69 4.42 -24.56
CA ASP A 98 1.10 5.21 -25.65
C ASP A 98 -0.43 5.07 -25.75
N GLY A 99 -1.01 4.09 -25.06
CA GLY A 99 -2.42 3.77 -25.13
C GLY A 99 -2.90 3.14 -26.42
N LYS A 100 -1.98 2.61 -27.23
CA LYS A 100 -2.25 2.06 -28.56
C LYS A 100 -2.49 0.57 -28.54
N SER A 101 -1.86 -0.14 -27.61
CA SER A 101 -2.00 -1.60 -27.49
C SER A 101 -2.31 -2.02 -26.06
N LEU A 102 -2.89 -3.20 -25.87
CA LEU A 102 -3.02 -3.82 -24.56
C LEU A 102 -1.76 -4.63 -24.26
N ARG A 103 -1.23 -4.46 -23.06
CA ARG A 103 -0.03 -5.14 -22.58
C ARG A 103 -0.35 -5.88 -21.28
N ASN A 104 0.22 -7.09 -21.12
CA ASN A 104 0.33 -7.72 -19.81
C ASN A 104 1.51 -7.08 -19.05
N TRP A 105 1.21 -6.52 -17.89
CA TRP A 105 2.16 -5.75 -17.07
C TRP A 105 2.98 -6.62 -16.09
N GLY A 106 2.77 -7.94 -16.07
CA GLY A 106 3.57 -8.86 -15.26
C GLY A 106 3.33 -8.73 -13.75
N ILE A 107 2.14 -8.24 -13.38
CA ILE A 107 1.66 -8.20 -12.00
C ILE A 107 0.63 -9.31 -11.77
N GLU A 108 0.61 -9.86 -10.57
CA GLU A 108 -0.23 -11.00 -10.20
C GLU A 108 -1.56 -10.51 -9.63
N ILE A 109 -2.67 -11.07 -10.11
CA ILE A 109 -4.01 -10.67 -9.67
C ILE A 109 -4.26 -11.21 -8.27
N GLY A 110 -4.81 -10.36 -7.39
CA GLY A 110 -5.06 -10.67 -5.97
C GLY A 110 -3.92 -10.27 -5.03
N GLU A 111 -2.71 -10.06 -5.57
CA GLU A 111 -1.55 -9.66 -4.77
C GLU A 111 -1.60 -8.18 -4.36
N VAL A 112 -1.00 -7.90 -3.20
CA VAL A 112 -0.91 -6.56 -2.62
C VAL A 112 0.46 -5.97 -2.92
N TYR A 113 0.47 -4.78 -3.50
CA TYR A 113 1.69 -4.06 -3.85
C TYR A 113 1.79 -2.75 -3.08
N SER A 114 3.01 -2.44 -2.66
CA SER A 114 3.38 -1.14 -2.10
C SER A 114 3.44 -0.09 -3.21
N ILE A 115 2.73 1.02 -3.04
CA ILE A 115 2.67 2.11 -4.01
C ILE A 115 3.55 3.26 -3.51
N ILE A 116 4.57 3.60 -4.30
CA ILE A 116 5.53 4.66 -3.99
C ILE A 116 5.06 6.00 -4.54
N ASN A 117 4.60 6.06 -5.79
CA ASN A 117 4.14 7.32 -6.37
C ASN A 117 2.87 7.11 -7.17
N ILE A 118 2.01 8.13 -7.21
CA ILE A 118 0.82 8.18 -8.06
C ILE A 118 0.86 9.47 -8.85
N TRP A 119 0.75 9.37 -10.17
CA TRP A 119 0.85 10.49 -11.08
C TRP A 119 -0.38 10.55 -11.97
N LYS A 120 -1.17 11.61 -11.84
CA LYS A 120 -2.18 11.95 -12.83
C LYS A 120 -1.63 13.05 -13.72
N LYS A 121 -1.18 12.68 -14.91
CA LYS A 121 -0.62 13.59 -15.91
C LYS A 121 -1.50 13.62 -17.15
N ARG A 122 -1.55 14.78 -17.81
CA ARG A 122 -2.13 14.91 -19.15
C ARG A 122 -1.17 14.27 -20.15
N ASP A 123 -1.64 13.22 -20.81
CA ASP A 123 -0.93 12.68 -21.95
C ASP A 123 -1.17 13.55 -23.19
N SER A 124 -0.23 13.52 -24.12
CA SER A 124 -0.22 14.15 -25.45
C SER A 124 -1.52 13.96 -26.24
N ILE A 125 -2.28 12.89 -25.95
CA ILE A 125 -3.56 12.51 -26.59
C ILE A 125 -4.79 12.93 -25.74
N PHE A 126 -4.69 13.97 -24.90
CA PHE A 126 -5.79 14.56 -24.11
C PHE A 126 -6.51 13.64 -23.11
N LYS A 127 -6.15 12.36 -23.01
CA LYS A 127 -6.67 11.47 -21.97
C LYS A 127 -5.83 11.65 -20.70
N LYS A 128 -6.46 12.12 -19.63
CA LYS A 128 -5.83 12.12 -18.29
C LYS A 128 -5.72 10.67 -17.85
N ARG A 129 -4.49 10.16 -17.77
CA ARG A 129 -4.21 8.83 -17.24
C ARG A 129 -3.58 8.97 -15.87
N VAL A 130 -3.86 8.00 -15.01
CA VAL A 130 -3.24 7.91 -13.71
C VAL A 130 -2.30 6.72 -13.75
N TYR A 131 -1.06 6.95 -13.40
CA TYR A 131 -0.01 5.95 -13.31
C TYR A 131 0.41 5.79 -11.86
N VAL A 132 0.86 4.59 -11.52
CA VAL A 132 1.43 4.27 -10.22
C VAL A 132 2.82 3.71 -10.41
N GLU A 133 3.71 4.09 -9.51
CA GLU A 133 5.00 3.45 -9.30
C GLU A 133 4.89 2.59 -8.06
N TYR A 134 5.30 1.33 -8.15
CA TYR A 134 5.09 0.34 -7.10
C TYR A 134 6.36 -0.47 -6.83
N VAL A 135 6.41 -1.13 -5.67
CA VAL A 135 7.46 -2.09 -5.33
C VAL A 135 6.94 -3.48 -5.65
N ASN A 136 7.65 -4.21 -6.51
CA ASN A 136 7.41 -5.64 -6.66
C ASN A 136 8.29 -6.39 -5.64
N PRO A 137 7.70 -7.11 -4.67
CA PRO A 137 8.47 -7.83 -3.66
C PRO A 137 9.35 -8.95 -4.25
N GLN A 138 9.05 -9.44 -5.46
CA GLN A 138 9.84 -10.47 -6.14
C GLN A 138 11.00 -9.91 -6.96
N TYR A 139 10.93 -8.63 -7.38
CA TYR A 139 11.96 -7.99 -8.17
C TYR A 139 12.69 -6.96 -7.31
N HIS A 140 13.77 -7.45 -6.73
CA HIS A 140 14.65 -6.79 -5.76
C HIS A 140 15.36 -5.52 -6.27
N PHE A 141 15.23 -5.18 -7.56
CA PHE A 141 15.88 -4.04 -8.20
C PHE A 141 14.85 -3.03 -8.68
N PHE A 142 14.85 -1.85 -8.04
CA PHE A 142 14.05 -0.66 -8.32
C PHE A 142 12.53 -0.78 -8.10
N PRO A 143 11.82 0.34 -7.82
CA PRO A 143 10.39 0.43 -8.09
C PRO A 143 10.15 -0.08 -9.51
N SER A 144 9.13 -0.93 -9.66
CA SER A 144 8.94 -1.80 -10.82
C SER A 144 8.39 -1.08 -12.07
N GLY A 145 8.67 0.22 -12.15
CA GLY A 145 8.26 1.10 -13.23
C GLY A 145 6.87 1.71 -13.03
N LEU A 146 6.58 2.70 -13.86
CA LEU A 146 5.26 3.34 -13.93
C LEU A 146 4.30 2.43 -14.70
N VAL A 147 3.17 2.11 -14.08
CA VAL A 147 2.11 1.27 -14.66
C VAL A 147 0.74 1.94 -14.51
N PRO A 148 -0.27 1.61 -15.32
CA PRO A 148 -1.61 2.19 -15.18
C PRO A 148 -2.22 1.92 -13.79
N MET A 149 -2.74 2.96 -13.14
CA MET A 149 -3.40 2.84 -11.84
C MET A 149 -4.60 1.89 -11.87
N GLU A 150 -5.29 1.79 -13.00
CA GLU A 150 -6.47 0.92 -13.16
C GLU A 150 -6.18 -0.58 -12.96
N LEU A 151 -4.90 -0.96 -12.95
CA LEU A 151 -4.47 -2.31 -12.59
C LEU A 151 -4.73 -2.62 -11.10
N PHE A 152 -4.90 -1.59 -10.27
CA PHE A 152 -5.01 -1.71 -8.82
C PHE A 152 -6.32 -1.11 -8.29
N GLU A 153 -6.83 -1.72 -7.23
CA GLU A 153 -7.75 -1.09 -6.29
C GLU A 153 -6.92 -0.43 -5.18
N ILE A 154 -6.95 0.90 -5.12
CA ILE A 154 -6.17 1.71 -4.17
C ILE A 154 -7.10 2.63 -3.39
N ASN A 155 -7.03 2.60 -2.06
CA ASN A 155 -7.77 3.53 -1.22
C ASN A 155 -6.99 4.84 -1.05
N LEU A 156 -7.45 5.90 -1.73
CA LEU A 156 -6.86 7.24 -1.64
C LEU A 156 -7.63 8.20 -0.73
N THR A 157 -8.57 7.69 0.07
CA THR A 157 -9.37 8.51 1.00
C THR A 157 -8.50 9.07 2.13
N ASN A 158 -7.57 8.25 2.63
CA ASN A 158 -6.64 8.60 3.70
C ASN A 158 -5.21 8.38 3.20
N ILE A 159 -4.60 9.44 2.68
CA ILE A 159 -3.19 9.40 2.26
C ILE A 159 -2.33 9.41 3.52
N PRO A 160 -1.42 8.43 3.71
CA PRO A 160 -0.56 8.37 4.88
C PRO A 160 0.30 9.63 5.03
N ASP A 161 0.61 10.01 6.27
CA ASP A 161 1.37 11.23 6.55
C ASP A 161 2.74 11.31 5.84
N PRO A 162 3.50 10.23 5.63
CA PRO A 162 4.75 10.30 4.87
C PRO A 162 4.57 10.76 3.41
N TYR A 163 3.35 10.79 2.89
CA TYR A 163 3.03 11.20 1.54
C TYR A 163 2.43 12.61 1.49
N LEU A 164 2.64 13.28 0.37
CA LEU A 164 2.06 14.56 0.00
C LEU A 164 1.26 14.41 -1.28
N LYS A 165 0.06 14.97 -1.30
CA LYS A 165 -0.72 15.16 -2.53
C LYS A 165 -0.58 16.59 -3.03
N SER A 166 0.21 16.78 -4.09
CA SER A 166 0.33 18.06 -4.79
C SER A 166 -0.63 18.09 -5.97
N SER A 167 -1.44 19.14 -6.07
CA SER A 167 -2.34 19.36 -7.22
C SER A 167 -1.75 20.41 -8.15
N TYR A 168 -1.87 20.18 -9.46
CA TYR A 168 -1.38 21.07 -10.50
C TYR A 168 -2.54 21.57 -11.38
N ARG A 169 -2.21 22.39 -12.37
CA ARG A 169 -3.20 22.94 -13.31
C ARG A 169 -3.95 21.83 -14.02
N PHE A 170 -5.18 22.13 -14.44
CA PHE A 170 -6.03 21.22 -15.21
C PHE A 170 -6.35 19.89 -14.51
N GLY A 171 -6.31 19.83 -13.17
CA GLY A 171 -6.69 18.64 -12.39
C GLY A 171 -5.69 17.48 -12.51
N GLU A 172 -4.45 17.79 -12.87
CA GLU A 172 -3.29 16.93 -12.65
C GLU A 172 -2.94 16.91 -11.17
N TYR A 173 -2.40 15.79 -10.70
CA TYR A 173 -1.90 15.68 -9.34
C TYR A 173 -0.78 14.67 -9.25
N LYS A 174 0.02 14.79 -8.20
CA LYS A 174 1.01 13.81 -7.80
C LYS A 174 0.80 13.46 -6.33
N ILE A 175 0.86 12.19 -6.00
CA ILE A 175 0.98 11.70 -4.63
C ILE A 175 2.35 11.06 -4.54
N GLU A 176 3.21 11.59 -3.68
CA GLU A 176 4.60 11.14 -3.51
C GLU A 176 5.04 11.28 -2.06
N PRO A 177 6.10 10.59 -1.62
CA PRO A 177 6.71 10.84 -0.33
C PRO A 177 7.09 12.31 -0.17
N LYS A 178 6.74 12.89 0.99
CA LYS A 178 7.01 14.30 1.33
C LYS A 178 8.48 14.65 1.09
N ALA A 179 9.39 13.76 1.52
CA ALA A 179 10.84 13.93 1.42
C ALA A 179 11.36 14.16 -0.01
N TRP A 180 10.59 13.83 -1.05
CA TRP A 180 10.98 14.02 -2.46
C TRP A 180 10.32 15.23 -3.11
N SER A 181 9.34 15.82 -2.41
CA SER A 181 8.62 16.98 -2.89
C SER A 181 9.48 18.24 -2.78
N LYS A 182 9.21 19.23 -3.64
CA LYS A 182 9.92 20.51 -3.63
C LYS A 182 9.75 21.32 -2.34
N GLU A 183 8.76 20.98 -1.52
CA GLU A 183 8.52 21.65 -0.23
C GLU A 183 9.50 21.16 0.86
N PHE A 184 10.00 19.92 0.74
CA PHE A 184 10.85 19.30 1.77
C PHE A 184 12.26 18.98 1.27
N TYR A 185 12.45 18.88 -0.04
CA TYR A 185 13.75 18.68 -0.67
C TYR A 185 14.21 19.94 -1.39
N LEU A 186 15.37 20.47 -0.99
CA LEU A 186 16.06 21.56 -1.68
C LEU A 186 17.02 20.96 -2.72
N PRO A 187 16.69 21.04 -4.03
CA PRO A 187 17.52 20.44 -5.06
C PRO A 187 18.70 21.33 -5.45
N ILE A 188 19.79 20.69 -5.87
CA ILE A 188 20.91 21.36 -6.56
C ILE A 188 20.52 21.62 -8.03
N ASN A 189 19.81 20.67 -8.65
CA ASN A 189 19.23 20.80 -9.99
C ASN A 189 17.76 21.27 -9.92
N LYS A 190 16.91 20.79 -10.85
CA LYS A 190 15.53 21.27 -11.01
C LYS A 190 14.52 20.57 -10.09
N SER A 191 14.86 19.40 -9.56
CA SER A 191 14.02 18.58 -8.68
C SER A 191 14.82 17.51 -7.95
N PHE A 192 14.21 16.89 -6.92
CA PHE A 192 14.74 15.69 -6.28
C PHE A 192 15.15 14.61 -7.30
N TRP A 193 14.27 14.33 -8.27
CA TRP A 193 14.52 13.29 -9.27
C TRP A 193 15.71 13.62 -10.18
N ASP A 194 15.92 14.90 -10.53
CA ASP A 194 17.09 15.28 -11.31
C ASP A 194 18.38 15.08 -10.52
N ASP A 195 18.39 15.41 -9.23
CA ASP A 195 19.54 15.14 -8.36
C ASP A 195 19.78 13.62 -8.22
N PHE A 196 18.72 12.85 -7.99
CA PHE A 196 18.78 11.39 -7.86
C PHE A 196 19.34 10.72 -9.11
N TYR A 197 18.84 11.07 -10.30
CA TYR A 197 19.32 10.51 -11.57
C TYR A 197 20.72 11.01 -11.97
N ASN A 198 21.20 12.10 -11.37
CA ASN A 198 22.57 12.57 -11.50
C ASN A 198 23.51 11.97 -10.43
N HIS A 199 23.05 11.02 -9.63
CA HIS A 199 23.81 10.38 -8.55
C HIS A 199 24.33 11.37 -7.50
N ASP A 200 23.56 12.40 -7.19
CA ASP A 200 23.86 13.26 -6.05
C ASP A 200 23.67 12.50 -4.72
N ASP A 201 24.71 12.47 -3.88
CA ASP A 201 24.74 11.68 -2.65
C ASP A 201 23.55 11.99 -1.73
N LYS A 202 23.19 13.28 -1.59
CA LYS A 202 22.06 13.69 -0.75
C LYS A 202 20.75 13.15 -1.28
N ALA A 203 20.53 13.18 -2.59
CA ALA A 203 19.32 12.64 -3.21
C ALA A 203 19.23 11.12 -3.09
N VAL A 204 20.36 10.43 -3.27
CA VAL A 204 20.46 8.96 -3.12
C VAL A 204 20.18 8.56 -1.67
N ASP A 205 20.82 9.20 -0.69
CA ASP A 205 20.60 8.95 0.73
C ASP A 205 19.14 9.23 1.12
N THR A 206 18.60 10.38 0.68
CA THR A 206 17.20 10.74 0.92
C THR A 206 16.25 9.71 0.32
N TYR A 207 16.54 9.17 -0.86
CA TYR A 207 15.75 8.11 -1.48
C TYR A 207 15.71 6.86 -0.59
N HIS A 208 16.87 6.35 -0.17
CA HIS A 208 16.97 5.14 0.64
C HIS A 208 16.37 5.29 2.03
N ASP A 209 16.63 6.41 2.70
CA ASP A 209 16.06 6.71 4.02
C ASP A 209 14.54 6.81 3.95
N THR A 210 14.00 7.42 2.89
CA THR A 210 12.55 7.49 2.67
C THR A 210 11.96 6.11 2.47
N LEU A 211 12.57 5.26 1.64
CA LEU A 211 12.10 3.88 1.45
C LEU A 211 12.14 3.09 2.76
N LYS A 212 13.20 3.25 3.56
CA LYS A 212 13.32 2.63 4.87
C LYS A 212 12.25 3.12 5.86
N GLU A 213 11.95 4.42 5.87
CA GLU A 213 10.89 5.00 6.70
C GLU A 213 9.51 4.46 6.32
N LEU A 214 9.27 4.25 5.02
CA LEU A 214 8.09 3.59 4.47
C LEU A 214 8.06 2.08 4.71
N GLY A 215 9.14 1.50 5.25
CA GLY A 215 9.26 0.07 5.48
C GLY A 215 9.57 -0.77 4.23
N ILE A 216 9.99 -0.13 3.15
CA ILE A 216 10.38 -0.80 1.90
C ILE A 216 11.82 -1.27 2.07
N ILE A 217 12.00 -2.58 2.22
CA ILE A 217 13.33 -3.19 2.29
C ILE A 217 13.86 -3.30 0.86
N THR A 218 14.85 -2.48 0.54
CA THR A 218 15.64 -2.63 -0.68
C THR A 218 16.89 -3.44 -0.32
N PRO A 219 17.22 -4.53 -1.03
CA PRO A 219 18.46 -5.25 -0.79
C PRO A 219 19.61 -4.41 -1.35
N TRP A 220 20.35 -3.78 -0.44
CA TRP A 220 21.66 -3.21 -0.71
C TRP A 220 22.67 -3.91 0.18
#